data_AF-A0AAN7GRW0-F1
#
_entry.id   AF-A0AAN7GRW0-F1
#
_cell.length_a   1.000
_cell.length_b   1.000
_cell.length_c   1.000
_cell.angle_alpha   90.00
_cell.angle_beta   90.00
_cell.angle_gamma   90.00
#
_symmetry.space_group_name_H-M   'P 1'
#
loop_
_entity.id
_entity.type
_entity.pdbx_description
1 polymer ?
#
loop_
_entity_poly.entity_id
_entity_poly.type
_entity_poly.pdbx_seq_one_letter_code
_entity_poly.pdbx_strand_id
1 'polypeptide(L)'
;MTSSPPAPILSLPMELWFTIMADLPSSKKAVLCRASKDLCSQTEPLLYRDITLTRRKNQMPPMARLLSKLAHRPDLAASIRNISLIENKSF
;
A
#
# COMPACT_ATOMS: atom_id res chain seq x y z
N MET A 1 8.12 -33.67 5.10
CA MET A 1 8.07 -32.38 4.37
C MET A 1 8.61 -31.31 5.31
N THR A 2 9.89 -30.97 5.20
CA THR A 2 10.53 -29.97 6.04
C THR A 2 10.23 -28.59 5.48
N SER A 3 9.32 -27.84 6.11
CA SER A 3 9.11 -26.43 5.80
C SER A 3 10.40 -25.67 6.12
N SER A 4 11.01 -25.04 5.11
CA SER A 4 12.08 -24.07 5.34
C SER A 4 11.60 -23.02 6.35
N PRO A 5 12.42 -22.59 7.32
CA PRO A 5 12.03 -21.51 8.21
C PRO A 5 11.62 -20.28 7.38
N PRO A 6 10.57 -19.54 7.79
CA PRO A 6 10.20 -18.32 7.11
C PRO A 6 11.41 -17.40 7.05
N ALA A 7 11.60 -16.73 5.91
CA ALA A 7 12.69 -15.78 5.74
C ALA A 7 12.68 -14.80 6.93
N PRO A 8 13.84 -14.48 7.55
CA PRO A 8 13.90 -13.69 8.79
C PRO A 8 13.15 -12.35 8.72
N ILE A 9 13.03 -11.81 7.51
CA ILE A 9 12.32 -10.57 7.25
C ILE A 9 10.79 -10.71 7.42
N LEU A 10 10.21 -11.86 7.08
CA LEU A 10 8.77 -12.13 7.22
C LEU A 10 8.35 -12.35 8.67
N SER A 11 9.30 -12.74 9.53
CA SER A 11 9.07 -12.84 10.99
C SER A 11 9.17 -11.50 11.72
N LEU A 12 9.43 -10.39 11.02
CA LEU A 12 9.49 -9.08 11.67
C LEU A 12 8.12 -8.68 12.23
N PRO A 13 8.08 -8.12 13.46
CA PRO A 13 6.90 -7.46 13.99
C PRO A 13 6.35 -6.38 13.05
N MET A 14 5.04 -6.15 13.13
CA MET A 14 4.34 -5.20 12.26
C MET A 14 4.87 -3.76 12.44
N GLU A 15 5.32 -3.41 13.64
CA GLU A 15 5.93 -2.13 13.99
C GLU A 15 7.21 -1.86 13.19
N LEU A 16 8.04 -2.90 12.97
CA LEU A 16 9.25 -2.76 12.16
C LEU A 16 8.90 -2.62 10.68
N TRP A 17 7.87 -3.34 10.23
CA TRP A 17 7.34 -3.14 8.88
C TRP A 17 6.79 -1.73 8.66
N PHE A 18 6.14 -1.14 9.66
CA PHE A 18 5.71 0.25 9.62
C PHE A 18 6.89 1.20 9.39
N THR A 19 7.96 1.06 10.16
CA THR A 19 9.17 1.88 10.01
C THR A 19 9.79 1.73 8.63
N ILE A 20 9.96 0.48 8.17
CA ILE A 20 10.51 0.20 6.83
C ILE A 20 9.64 0.84 5.73
N MET A 21 8.32 0.69 5.84
CA MET A 21 7.39 1.23 4.85
C MET A 21 7.26 2.75 4.92
N ALA A 22 7.54 3.38 6.07
CA ALA A 22 7.57 4.83 6.21
C ALA A 22 8.78 5.44 5.47
N ASP A 23 9.96 4.83 5.62
CA ASP A 23 11.21 5.33 5.04
C ASP A 23 11.36 5.02 3.54
N LEU A 24 10.60 4.07 3.02
CA LEU A 24 10.66 3.70 1.60
C LEU A 24 9.98 4.75 0.70
N PRO A 25 10.60 5.12 -0.43
CA PRO A 25 9.91 5.89 -1.47
C PRO A 25 8.68 5.14 -1.99
N SER A 26 7.59 5.86 -2.29
CA SER A 26 6.34 5.27 -2.79
C SER A 26 6.52 4.35 -4.00
N SER A 27 7.49 4.67 -4.87
CA SER A 27 7.86 3.84 -6.04
C SER A 27 8.42 2.47 -5.66
N LYS A 28 9.09 2.36 -4.50
CA LYS A 28 9.70 1.12 -3.99
C LYS A 28 8.73 0.30 -3.15
N LYS A 29 7.75 0.91 -2.48
CA LYS A 29 6.76 0.17 -1.69
C LYS A 29 5.97 -0.83 -2.55
N ALA A 30 5.58 -0.44 -3.76
CA ALA A 30 4.90 -1.31 -4.72
C ALA A 30 5.79 -2.43 -5.31
N VAL A 31 7.12 -2.35 -5.13
CA VAL A 31 8.05 -3.40 -5.55
C VAL A 31 8.09 -4.52 -4.51
N LEU A 32 7.94 -4.22 -3.22
CA LEU A 32 7.88 -5.23 -2.16
C LEU A 32 6.72 -6.21 -2.38
N CYS A 33 5.54 -5.69 -2.68
CA CYS A 33 4.37 -6.52 -3.01
C CYS A 33 4.54 -7.35 -4.29
N ARG A 34 5.48 -7.00 -5.17
CA ARG A 34 5.80 -7.78 -6.38
C ARG A 34 6.91 -8.80 -6.17
N ALA A 35 7.75 -8.61 -5.15
CA ALA A 35 8.90 -9.46 -4.90
C ALA A 35 8.52 -10.84 -4.32
N SER A 36 7.48 -10.92 -3.48
CA SER A 36 6.96 -12.19 -2.94
C SER A 36 5.50 -12.06 -2.53
N LYS A 37 4.72 -13.15 -2.65
CA LYS A 37 3.34 -13.22 -2.17
C LYS A 37 3.25 -13.06 -0.65
N ASP A 38 4.17 -13.67 0.09
CA ASP A 38 4.18 -13.60 1.55
C ASP A 38 4.50 -12.19 2.02
N LEU A 39 5.50 -11.58 1.39
CA LEU A 39 5.89 -10.20 1.64
C LEU A 39 4.75 -9.23 1.26
N CYS A 40 4.06 -9.50 0.16
CA CYS A 40 2.87 -8.75 -0.23
C CYS A 40 1.79 -8.85 0.85
N SER A 41 1.45 -10.06 1.31
CA SER A 41 0.40 -10.24 2.32
C SER A 41 0.67 -9.45 3.61
N GLN A 42 1.93 -9.31 4.00
CA GLN A 42 2.34 -8.60 5.20
C GLN A 42 2.40 -7.07 5.02
N THR A 43 2.82 -6.61 3.84
CA THR A 43 3.06 -5.18 3.57
C THR A 43 1.93 -4.49 2.81
N GLU A 44 1.02 -5.23 2.19
CA GLU A 44 -0.09 -4.67 1.43
C GLU A 44 -1.04 -3.82 2.29
N PRO A 45 -1.43 -4.21 3.52
CA PRO A 45 -2.21 -3.34 4.41
C PRO A 45 -1.53 -1.98 4.66
N LEU A 46 -0.19 -1.96 4.70
CA LEU A 46 0.62 -0.76 4.90
C LEU A 46 0.63 0.15 3.68
N LEU A 47 0.51 -0.42 2.46
CA LEU A 47 0.36 0.36 1.24
C LEU A 47 -0.96 1.10 1.17
N TYR A 48 -2.03 0.46 1.64
CA TYR A 48 -3.37 1.04 1.61
C TYR A 48 -3.66 1.91 2.83
N ARG A 49 -2.78 1.92 3.85
CA ARG A 49 -2.95 2.76 5.04
C ARG A 49 -3.07 4.25 4.72
N ASP A 50 -2.20 4.75 3.84
CA ASP A 50 -2.13 6.17 3.47
C ASP A 50 -2.26 6.32 1.95
N ILE A 51 -3.43 6.76 1.50
CA ILE A 51 -3.74 6.88 0.08
C ILE A 51 -3.68 8.33 -0.37
N THR A 52 -2.71 8.64 -1.24
CA THR A 52 -2.62 9.94 -1.88
C THR A 52 -3.15 9.89 -3.30
N LEU A 53 -4.25 10.60 -3.55
CA LEU A 53 -4.84 10.79 -4.87
C LEU A 53 -4.36 12.10 -5.46
N THR A 54 -3.70 12.04 -6.62
CA THR A 54 -3.33 13.23 -7.36
C THR A 54 -4.40 13.55 -8.40
N ARG A 55 -4.98 14.75 -8.31
CA ARG A 55 -5.90 15.29 -9.31
C ARG A 55 -5.14 16.21 -10.26
N ARG A 56 -5.24 15.97 -11.56
CA ARG A 56 -4.83 16.95 -12.59
C ARG A 56 -5.97 17.94 -12.82
N LYS A 57 -5.63 19.20 -13.13
CA LYS A 57 -6.62 20.23 -13.49
C LYS A 57 -7.56 19.68 -14.58
N ASN A 58 -8.87 19.85 -14.41
CA ASN A 58 -9.93 19.31 -15.29
C ASN A 58 -10.05 17.77 -15.39
N GLN A 59 -9.40 16.98 -14.55
CA GLN A 59 -9.64 15.54 -14.46
C GLN A 59 -10.32 15.18 -13.14
N MET A 60 -11.25 14.23 -13.17
CA MET A 60 -11.68 13.60 -11.91
C MET A 60 -10.51 12.79 -11.35
N PRO A 61 -10.23 12.88 -10.05
CA PRO A 61 -9.29 11.98 -9.41
C PRO A 61 -9.75 10.53 -9.63
N PRO A 62 -8.84 9.55 -9.66
CA PRO A 62 -9.16 8.14 -9.93
C PRO A 62 -9.91 7.45 -8.77
N MET A 63 -10.79 8.18 -8.07
CA MET A 63 -11.61 7.71 -6.96
C MET A 63 -12.49 6.52 -7.37
N ALA A 64 -13.09 6.54 -8.57
CA ALA A 64 -13.93 5.43 -9.03
C ALA A 64 -13.16 4.10 -9.07
N ARG A 65 -11.90 4.12 -9.54
CA ARG A 65 -11.04 2.91 -9.56
C ARG A 65 -10.64 2.48 -8.14
N LEU A 66 -10.35 3.44 -7.27
CA LEU A 66 -10.04 3.15 -5.87
C LEU A 66 -11.25 2.52 -5.17
N LEU A 67 -12.41 3.18 -5.22
CA LEU A 67 -13.66 2.73 -4.61
C LEU A 67 -14.07 1.34 -5.12
N SER A 68 -13.95 1.10 -6.43
CA SER A 68 -14.18 -0.22 -7.01
C SER A 68 -13.24 -1.26 -6.39
N LYS A 69 -11.93 -0.99 -6.28
CA LYS A 69 -11.00 -1.94 -5.65
C LYS A 69 -11.33 -2.20 -4.17
N LEU A 70 -11.67 -1.16 -3.41
CA LEU A 70 -12.00 -1.29 -1.99
C LEU A 70 -13.32 -2.04 -1.77
N ALA A 71 -14.30 -1.86 -2.66
CA ALA A 71 -15.55 -2.60 -2.61
C ALA A 71 -15.35 -4.12 -2.81
N HIS A 72 -14.35 -4.52 -3.59
CA HIS A 72 -14.02 -5.94 -3.82
C HIS A 72 -13.01 -6.50 -2.80
N ARG A 73 -12.40 -5.65 -1.97
CA ARG A 73 -11.37 -6.01 -0.98
C ARG A 73 -11.59 -5.26 0.34
N PRO A 74 -12.62 -5.66 1.12
CA PRO A 74 -12.99 -4.97 2.36
C PRO A 74 -11.89 -5.04 3.44
N ASP A 75 -11.04 -6.07 3.40
CA ASP A 75 -9.83 -6.22 4.21
C ASP A 75 -8.87 -5.02 4.06
N LEU A 76 -8.65 -4.60 2.80
CA LEU A 76 -7.81 -3.44 2.52
C LEU A 76 -8.50 -2.14 2.86
N ALA A 77 -9.82 -2.06 2.66
CA ALA A 77 -10.59 -0.89 3.05
C ALA A 77 -10.50 -0.61 4.56
N ALA A 78 -10.53 -1.65 5.39
CA ALA A 78 -10.36 -1.56 6.83
C ALA A 78 -8.96 -1.10 7.26
N SER A 79 -7.97 -1.23 6.38
CA SER A 79 -6.58 -0.82 6.64
C SER A 79 -6.32 0.66 6.39
N ILE A 80 -7.22 1.36 5.68
CA ILE A 80 -7.08 2.77 5.34
C ILE A 80 -7.22 3.62 6.61
N ARG A 81 -6.27 4.53 6.81
CA ARG A 81 -6.27 5.51 7.90
C ARG A 81 -6.35 6.94 7.39
N ASN A 82 -5.69 7.24 6.26
CA ASN A 82 -5.68 8.57 5.68
C ASN A 82 -5.93 8.52 4.18
N ILE A 83 -6.77 9.44 3.68
CA ILE A 83 -6.95 9.69 2.25
C ILE A 83 -6.70 11.17 1.99
N SER A 84 -5.72 11.47 1.15
CA SER A 84 -5.32 12.82 0.80
C SER A 84 -5.57 13.07 -0.69
N LEU A 85 -6.22 14.19 -1.02
CA LEU A 85 -6.41 14.64 -2.39
C LEU A 85 -5.50 15.83 -2.66
N ILE A 86 -4.53 15.65 -3.57
CA ILE A 86 -3.58 16.71 -3.95
C ILE A 86 -3.93 17.18 -5.34
N GLU A 87 -4.16 18.49 -5.50
CA GLU A 87 -4.34 19.11 -6.81
C GLU A 87 -2.99 19.52 -7.40
N ASN A 88 -2.64 18.91 -8.53
CA ASN A 88 -1.42 19.25 -9.25
C ASN A 88 -1.73 20.44 -10.15
N LYS A 89 -1.34 21.64 -9.71
CA LYS A 89 -1.34 22.85 -10.54
C LYS A 89 -0.20 22.73 -11.54
N SER A 90 -0.47 22.19 -12.72
CA SER A 90 0.44 22.35 -13.85
C SER A 90 0.57 23.85 -14.15
N PHE A 91 1.80 24.37 -14.09
CA PHE A 91 2.15 25.69 -14.61
C PHE A 91 1.99 25.72 -16.14
#